data_AF-A0A1B2HVU4-F1
#
_entry.id   AF-A0A1B2HVU4-F1
#
_cell.length_a   1.000
_cell.length_b   1.000
_cell.length_c   1.000
_cell.angle_alpha   90.00
_cell.angle_beta   90.00
_cell.angle_gamma   90.00
#
_symmetry.space_group_name_H-M   'P 1'
#
loop_
_entity.id
_entity.type
_entity.pdbx_description
1 polymer ?
#
loop_
_entity_poly.entity_id
_entity_poly.type
_entity_poly.pdbx_seq_one_letter_code
_entity_poly.pdbx_strand_id
1 'polypeptide(L)'
;MRRIPAFPARIASLNEGVVATADAYGAWLRTFYDVRARWHRRFYRLSGVAVIFVGAALPVLTSLDYPGKSWLISLAGVLVAGLTGLRAFYRWDQSWILLRNTEMAVTAAYLEWKTGPGNFPVTEEPEQKLLQEKNAAAFIDRLGELREREATIYFKDMAFPSVHGAKT
;
A
#
# COMPACT_ATOMS: atom_id res chain seq x y z
N MET A 1 -2.66 -7.90 -15.11
CA MET A 1 -2.42 -7.04 -13.92
C MET A 1 -3.70 -7.01 -13.09
N ARG A 2 -3.67 -7.32 -11.79
CA ARG A 2 -4.84 -7.10 -10.92
C ARG A 2 -5.01 -5.59 -10.71
N ARG A 3 -6.20 -5.06 -10.99
CA ARG A 3 -6.55 -3.65 -10.76
C ARG A 3 -6.91 -3.42 -9.29
N ILE A 4 -6.77 -2.19 -8.84
CA ILE A 4 -7.26 -1.78 -7.51
C ILE A 4 -8.78 -2.04 -7.50
N PRO A 5 -9.30 -2.81 -6.53
CA PRO A 5 -10.72 -3.09 -6.48
C PRO A 5 -11.51 -1.81 -6.17
N ALA A 6 -12.60 -1.55 -6.91
CA ALA A 6 -13.50 -0.45 -6.61
C ALA A 6 -14.13 -0.64 -5.21
N PHE A 7 -14.47 0.46 -4.54
CA PHE A 7 -15.13 0.39 -3.25
C PHE A 7 -16.49 -0.32 -3.41
N PRO A 8 -16.81 -1.36 -2.61
CA PRO A 8 -18.03 -2.14 -2.79
C PRO A 8 -19.28 -1.30 -2.49
N ALA A 9 -20.17 -1.16 -3.48
CA ALA A 9 -21.43 -0.41 -3.31
C ALA A 9 -22.30 -0.94 -2.17
N ARG A 10 -22.26 -2.26 -1.92
CA ARG A 10 -22.98 -2.91 -0.81
C ARG A 10 -22.62 -2.35 0.58
N ILE A 11 -21.35 -1.97 0.78
CA ILE A 11 -20.88 -1.37 2.05
C ILE A 11 -21.43 0.04 2.20
N ALA A 12 -21.49 0.81 1.10
CA ALA A 12 -22.06 2.15 1.12
C ALA A 12 -23.57 2.15 1.42
N SER A 13 -24.27 1.08 1.04
CA SER A 13 -25.71 0.96 1.25
C SER A 13 -26.14 0.43 2.63
N LEU A 14 -25.24 -0.22 3.39
CA LEU A 14 -25.52 -0.82 4.72
C LEU A 14 -26.74 -1.78 4.80
N ASN A 15 -27.30 -2.19 3.66
CA ASN A 15 -28.58 -2.91 3.57
C ASN A 15 -28.54 -4.37 4.06
N GLU A 16 -27.35 -4.98 4.16
CA GLU A 16 -27.18 -6.42 4.48
C GLU A 16 -26.86 -6.67 5.97
N GLY A 17 -26.91 -5.62 6.81
CA GLY A 17 -26.57 -5.70 8.23
C GLY A 17 -25.08 -5.55 8.53
N VAL A 18 -24.76 -5.35 9.81
CA VAL A 18 -23.41 -4.99 10.27
C VAL A 18 -22.39 -6.09 10.00
N VAL A 19 -22.76 -7.35 10.23
CA VAL A 19 -21.86 -8.52 10.07
C VAL A 19 -21.47 -8.73 8.60
N ALA A 20 -22.42 -8.68 7.67
CA ALA A 20 -22.15 -8.81 6.24
C ALA A 20 -21.33 -7.63 5.71
N THR A 21 -21.62 -6.42 6.20
CA THR A 21 -20.86 -5.21 5.86
C THR A 21 -19.42 -5.29 6.34
N ALA A 22 -19.20 -5.74 7.58
CA ALA A 22 -17.88 -5.98 8.15
C ALA A 22 -17.07 -7.00 7.33
N ASP A 23 -17.71 -8.10 6.91
CA ASP A 23 -17.06 -9.13 6.10
C ASP A 23 -16.63 -8.60 4.73
N ALA A 24 -17.57 -7.93 4.05
CA ALA A 24 -17.35 -7.29 2.77
C ALA A 24 -16.20 -6.27 2.82
N TYR A 25 -16.15 -5.46 3.88
CA TYR A 25 -15.14 -4.43 4.07
C TYR A 25 -13.77 -5.05 4.35
N GLY A 26 -13.68 -6.02 5.26
CA GLY A 26 -12.44 -6.73 5.56
C GLY A 26 -11.85 -7.43 4.33
N ALA A 27 -12.67 -8.16 3.56
CA ALA A 27 -12.24 -8.85 2.34
C ALA A 27 -11.76 -7.89 1.25
N TRP A 28 -12.49 -6.78 1.04
CA TRP A 28 -12.10 -5.75 0.09
C TRP A 28 -10.77 -5.11 0.50
N LEU A 29 -10.63 -4.73 1.77
CA LEU A 29 -9.47 -4.03 2.29
C LEU A 29 -8.19 -4.89 2.13
N ARG A 30 -8.26 -6.17 2.44
CA ARG A 30 -7.15 -7.13 2.20
C ARG A 30 -6.74 -7.18 0.74
N THR A 31 -7.72 -7.25 -0.16
CA THR A 31 -7.45 -7.29 -1.62
C THR A 31 -6.83 -5.98 -2.11
N PHE A 32 -7.31 -4.85 -1.60
CA PHE A 32 -6.77 -3.52 -1.89
C PHE A 32 -5.28 -3.44 -1.50
N TYR A 33 -4.92 -3.84 -0.29
CA TYR A 33 -3.53 -3.82 0.18
C TYR A 33 -2.64 -4.81 -0.61
N ASP A 34 -3.08 -6.03 -0.90
CA ASP A 34 -2.29 -7.00 -1.69
C ASP A 34 -2.00 -6.50 -3.13
N VAL A 35 -2.98 -5.83 -3.77
CA VAL A 35 -2.74 -5.21 -5.08
C VAL A 35 -1.76 -4.04 -4.97
N ARG A 36 -1.95 -3.17 -3.97
CA ARG A 36 -1.11 -1.98 -3.77
C ARG A 36 0.33 -2.35 -3.41
N ALA A 37 0.55 -3.35 -2.56
CA ALA A 37 1.87 -3.84 -2.16
C ALA A 37 2.65 -4.42 -3.36
N ARG A 38 1.98 -5.22 -4.22
CA ARG A 38 2.61 -5.76 -5.44
C ARG A 38 2.99 -4.67 -6.44
N TRP A 39 2.19 -3.62 -6.56
CA TRP A 39 2.49 -2.50 -7.43
C TRP A 39 3.75 -1.77 -6.98
N HIS A 40 3.88 -1.48 -5.67
CA HIS A 40 5.07 -0.83 -5.11
C HIS A 40 6.34 -1.68 -5.30
N ARG A 41 6.26 -3.00 -5.10
CA ARG A 41 7.40 -3.91 -5.35
C ARG A 41 7.85 -3.91 -6.81
N ARG A 42 6.92 -3.82 -7.77
CA ARG A 42 7.25 -3.73 -9.20
C ARG A 42 7.90 -2.39 -9.53
N PHE A 43 7.37 -1.28 -9.04
CA PHE A 43 7.99 0.04 -9.26
C PHE A 43 9.41 0.14 -8.69
N TYR A 44 9.62 -0.40 -7.49
CA TYR A 44 10.95 -0.47 -6.90
C TYR A 44 11.94 -1.27 -7.75
N ARG A 45 11.53 -2.44 -8.25
CA ARG A 45 12.38 -3.27 -9.11
C ARG A 45 12.63 -2.61 -10.47
N LEU A 46 11.59 -2.10 -11.12
CA LEU A 46 11.70 -1.51 -12.46
C LEU A 46 12.55 -0.22 -12.45
N SER A 47 12.39 0.64 -11.45
CA SER A 47 13.22 1.85 -11.32
C SER A 47 14.69 1.53 -11.09
N GLY A 48 15.00 0.60 -10.19
CA GLY A 48 16.39 0.17 -9.95
C GLY A 48 17.02 -0.47 -11.18
N VAL A 49 16.29 -1.37 -11.86
CA VAL A 49 16.73 -2.00 -13.11
C VAL A 49 16.95 -0.95 -14.20
N ALA A 50 16.04 0.01 -14.35
CA ALA A 50 16.19 1.09 -15.33
C ALA A 50 17.43 1.95 -15.07
N VAL A 51 17.71 2.32 -13.82
CA VAL A 51 18.92 3.09 -13.48
C VAL A 51 20.20 2.31 -13.82
N ILE A 52 20.23 0.99 -13.52
CA ILE A 52 21.38 0.14 -13.86
C ILE A 52 21.55 0.04 -15.38
N PHE A 53 20.47 -0.20 -16.12
CA PHE A 53 20.53 -0.30 -17.58
C PHE A 53 20.97 1.01 -18.23
N VAL A 54 20.42 2.14 -17.81
CA VAL A 54 20.80 3.45 -18.36
C VAL A 54 22.25 3.78 -17.99
N GLY A 55 22.66 3.53 -16.73
CA GLY A 55 24.04 3.74 -16.28
C GLY A 55 25.05 2.87 -17.05
N ALA A 56 24.73 1.60 -17.28
CA ALA A 56 25.57 0.69 -18.06
C ALA A 56 25.56 0.97 -19.57
N ALA A 57 24.49 1.58 -20.10
CA ALA A 57 24.40 1.99 -21.49
C ALA A 57 25.20 3.27 -21.78
N LEU A 58 25.46 4.13 -20.78
CA LEU A 58 26.19 5.39 -20.98
C LEU A 58 27.58 5.20 -21.63
N PRO A 59 28.46 4.28 -21.17
CA PRO A 59 29.75 4.03 -21.83
C PRO A 59 29.65 3.58 -23.29
N VAL A 60 28.59 2.85 -23.63
CA VAL A 60 28.34 2.41 -25.01
C VAL A 60 27.84 3.57 -25.86
N LEU A 61 26.94 4.39 -25.32
CA LEU A 61 26.41 5.58 -25.98
C LEU A 61 27.47 6.66 -26.20
N THR A 62 28.48 6.76 -25.32
CA THR A 62 29.57 7.73 -25.45
C THR A 62 30.67 7.28 -26.40
N SER A 63 30.88 5.97 -26.57
CA SER A 63 31.95 5.42 -27.42
C SER A 63 31.59 5.37 -28.92
N LEU A 64 30.31 5.23 -29.27
CA LEU A 64 29.85 5.24 -30.66
C LEU A 64 29.62 6.67 -31.17
N ASP A 65 29.92 6.92 -32.44
CA ASP A 65 29.56 8.18 -33.12
C ASP A 65 28.37 7.97 -34.05
N TYR A 66 27.32 8.75 -33.81
CA TYR A 66 26.07 8.71 -34.54
C TYR A 66 25.34 10.06 -34.44
N PRO A 67 24.49 10.40 -35.42
CA PRO A 67 23.70 11.63 -35.37
C PRO A 67 22.70 11.58 -34.21
N GLY A 68 22.67 12.63 -33.37
CA GLY A 68 21.78 12.71 -32.20
C GLY A 68 22.36 12.22 -30.87
N LYS A 69 23.65 11.87 -30.83
CA LYS A 69 24.37 11.42 -29.62
C LYS A 69 24.22 12.34 -28.41
N SER A 70 24.37 13.66 -28.60
CA SER A 70 24.23 14.63 -27.51
C SER A 70 22.84 14.58 -26.86
N TRP A 71 21.78 14.48 -27.68
CA TRP A 71 20.41 14.40 -27.20
C TRP A 71 20.13 13.12 -26.40
N LEU A 72 20.60 11.97 -26.88
CA LEU A 72 20.46 10.68 -26.19
C LEU A 72 21.19 10.66 -24.85
N ILE A 73 22.40 11.21 -24.78
CA ILE A 73 23.18 11.30 -23.54
C ILE A 73 22.49 12.24 -22.55
N SER A 74 22.01 13.41 -22.99
CA SER A 74 21.25 14.32 -22.12
C SER A 74 19.96 13.66 -21.61
N LEU A 75 19.22 12.96 -22.47
CA LEU A 75 18.00 12.24 -22.08
C LEU A 75 18.30 11.16 -21.04
N ALA A 76 19.37 10.39 -21.22
CA ALA A 76 19.81 9.38 -20.27
C ALA A 76 20.19 9.99 -18.92
N GLY A 77 20.91 11.12 -18.91
CA GLY A 77 21.24 11.87 -17.70
C GLY A 77 20.00 12.38 -16.96
N VAL A 78 19.06 12.99 -17.68
CA VAL A 78 17.76 13.45 -17.11
C VAL A 78 16.96 12.28 -16.55
N LEU A 79 16.91 11.15 -17.25
CA LEU A 79 16.22 9.94 -16.78
C LEU A 79 16.85 9.39 -15.49
N VAL A 80 18.18 9.30 -15.43
CA VAL A 80 18.89 8.82 -14.23
C VAL A 80 18.66 9.78 -13.07
N ALA A 81 18.80 11.08 -13.27
CA ALA A 81 18.58 12.09 -12.25
C ALA A 81 17.12 12.07 -11.75
N GLY A 82 16.16 12.01 -12.68
CA GLY A 82 14.73 11.92 -12.38
C GLY A 82 14.37 10.65 -11.61
N LEU A 83 14.85 9.48 -12.04
CA LEU A 83 14.63 8.21 -11.34
C LEU A 83 15.30 8.18 -9.96
N THR A 84 16.49 8.77 -9.83
CA THR A 84 17.21 8.86 -8.56
C THR A 84 16.50 9.79 -7.59
N GLY A 85 16.08 10.97 -8.05
CA GLY A 85 15.28 11.91 -7.25
C GLY A 85 13.93 11.33 -6.86
N LEU A 86 13.24 10.66 -7.78
CA LEU A 86 11.96 9.99 -7.51
C LEU A 86 12.13 8.84 -6.49
N ARG A 87 13.21 8.07 -6.60
CA ARG A 87 13.57 7.02 -5.62
C ARG A 87 13.84 7.62 -4.24
N ALA A 88 14.54 8.74 -4.16
CA ALA A 88 14.86 9.43 -2.92
C ALA A 88 13.61 10.04 -2.27
N PHE A 89 12.76 10.69 -3.07
CA PHE A 89 11.56 11.37 -2.58
C PHE A 89 10.47 10.39 -2.13
N TYR A 90 10.17 9.40 -2.97
CA TYR A 90 9.04 8.51 -2.70
C TYR A 90 9.36 7.42 -1.67
N ARG A 91 10.66 7.22 -1.34
CA ARG A 91 11.15 6.18 -0.41
C ARG A 91 10.37 4.87 -0.58
N TRP A 92 10.25 4.40 -1.84
CA TRP A 92 9.41 3.25 -2.20
C TRP A 92 9.65 2.01 -1.32
N ASP A 93 10.88 1.88 -0.81
CA ASP A 93 11.26 0.83 0.12
C ASP A 93 10.49 0.89 1.45
N GLN A 94 10.42 2.06 2.08
CA GLN A 94 9.70 2.23 3.35
C GLN A 94 8.19 2.13 3.14
N SER A 95 7.68 2.69 2.04
CA SER A 95 6.26 2.63 1.69
C SER A 95 5.78 1.19 1.52
N TRP A 96 6.56 0.31 0.86
CA TRP A 96 6.13 -1.08 0.65
C TRP A 96 6.10 -1.86 1.97
N ILE A 97 7.07 -1.65 2.87
CA ILE A 97 7.14 -2.30 4.17
C ILE A 97 5.93 -1.89 5.02
N LEU A 98 5.64 -0.57 5.08
CA LEU A 98 4.48 -0.04 5.79
C LEU A 98 3.18 -0.69 5.29
N LEU A 99 2.95 -0.65 3.97
CA LEU A 99 1.77 -1.25 3.35
C LEU A 99 1.64 -2.75 3.65
N ARG A 100 2.75 -3.50 3.63
CA ARG A 100 2.75 -4.93 3.91
C ARG A 100 2.47 -5.24 5.37
N ASN A 101 3.03 -4.44 6.29
CA ASN A 101 2.74 -4.57 7.72
C ASN A 101 1.27 -4.29 8.01
N THR A 102 0.69 -3.26 7.39
CA THR A 102 -0.75 -2.98 7.51
C THR A 102 -1.60 -4.11 6.93
N GLU A 103 -1.23 -4.68 5.78
CA GLU A 103 -1.93 -5.84 5.20
C GLU A 103 -1.94 -7.05 6.15
N MET A 104 -0.80 -7.34 6.78
CA MET A 104 -0.68 -8.41 7.77
C MET A 104 -1.53 -8.13 9.01
N ALA A 105 -1.54 -6.87 9.50
CA ALA A 105 -2.35 -6.47 10.64
C ALA A 105 -3.87 -6.56 10.34
N VAL A 106 -4.31 -6.10 9.16
CA VAL A 106 -5.69 -6.24 8.69
C VAL A 106 -6.07 -7.71 8.54
N THR A 107 -5.16 -8.53 8.02
CA THR A 107 -5.36 -9.98 7.88
C THR A 107 -5.50 -10.66 9.23
N ALA A 108 -4.66 -10.32 10.20
CA ALA A 108 -4.72 -10.84 11.56
C ALA A 108 -6.04 -10.45 12.24
N ALA A 109 -6.41 -9.17 12.19
CA ALA A 109 -7.67 -8.69 12.75
C ALA A 109 -8.90 -9.37 12.13
N TYR A 110 -8.88 -9.60 10.81
CA TYR A 110 -9.96 -10.31 10.13
C TYR A 110 -10.07 -11.77 10.57
N LEU A 111 -8.93 -12.45 10.73
CA LEU A 111 -8.91 -13.83 11.22
C LEU A 111 -9.38 -13.89 12.67
N GLU A 112 -8.87 -13.02 13.54
CA GLU A 112 -9.27 -12.90 14.95
C GLU A 112 -10.78 -12.72 15.10
N TRP A 113 -11.37 -11.81 14.30
CA TRP A 113 -12.82 -11.64 14.27
C TRP A 113 -13.53 -12.92 13.80
N LYS A 114 -13.13 -13.51 12.67
CA LYS A 114 -13.78 -14.72 12.11
C LYS A 114 -13.66 -15.94 13.01
N THR A 115 -12.56 -16.12 13.73
CA THR A 115 -12.33 -17.24 14.64
C THR A 115 -12.75 -16.94 16.07
N GLY A 116 -13.21 -15.73 16.33
CA GLY A 116 -13.63 -15.29 17.66
C GLY A 116 -14.86 -16.06 18.17
N PRO A 117 -14.98 -16.25 19.48
CA PRO A 117 -16.14 -16.91 20.07
C PRO A 117 -17.44 -16.16 19.68
N GLY A 118 -18.46 -16.91 19.27
CA GLY A 118 -19.75 -16.38 18.83
C GLY A 118 -19.84 -15.98 17.36
N ASN A 119 -18.74 -15.98 16.60
CA ASN A 119 -18.74 -15.59 15.18
C ASN A 119 -18.82 -16.77 14.19
N PHE A 120 -18.91 -17.99 14.74
CA PHE A 120 -19.18 -19.20 13.95
C PHE A 120 -20.68 -19.28 13.60
N PRO A 121 -21.02 -19.87 12.44
CA PRO A 121 -22.41 -20.02 12.01
C PRO A 121 -23.09 -21.12 12.84
N VAL A 122 -23.47 -20.81 14.06
CA VAL A 122 -24.16 -21.74 14.93
C VAL A 122 -25.21 -20.95 15.68
N THR A 123 -26.48 -21.28 15.43
CA THR A 123 -27.72 -20.87 16.15
C THR A 123 -28.31 -19.49 15.84
N GLU A 124 -29.61 -19.47 15.51
CA GLU A 124 -30.45 -18.26 15.35
C GLU A 124 -30.86 -17.64 16.70
N GLU A 125 -30.03 -17.78 17.73
CA GLU A 125 -30.34 -17.21 19.04
C GLU A 125 -30.17 -15.68 19.00
N PRO A 126 -31.14 -14.91 19.52
CA PRO A 126 -31.09 -13.44 19.48
C PRO A 126 -29.90 -12.87 20.26
N GLU A 127 -29.47 -13.52 21.35
CA GLU A 127 -28.27 -13.12 22.11
C GLU A 127 -26.98 -13.32 21.30
N GLN A 128 -26.89 -14.39 20.52
CA GLN A 128 -25.74 -14.67 19.67
C GLN A 128 -25.66 -13.69 18.49
N LYS A 129 -26.80 -13.32 17.90
CA LYS A 129 -26.86 -12.27 16.86
C LYS A 129 -26.35 -10.92 17.38
N LEU A 130 -26.77 -10.52 18.58
CA LEU A 130 -26.31 -9.27 19.20
C LEU A 130 -24.80 -9.29 19.46
N LEU A 131 -24.27 -10.44 19.91
CA LEU A 131 -22.84 -10.62 20.12
C LEU A 131 -22.05 -10.54 18.81
N GLN A 132 -22.55 -11.15 17.72
CA GLN A 132 -21.93 -11.08 16.39
C GLN A 132 -21.91 -9.65 15.85
N GLU A 133 -23.00 -8.90 15.99
CA GLU A 133 -23.06 -7.50 15.57
C GLU A 133 -22.08 -6.63 16.36
N LYS A 134 -21.97 -6.82 17.69
CA LYS A 134 -21.00 -6.13 18.53
C LYS A 134 -19.56 -6.44 18.11
N ASN A 135 -19.25 -7.71 17.87
CA ASN A 135 -17.92 -8.13 17.42
C ASN A 135 -17.60 -7.59 16.02
N ALA A 136 -18.58 -7.53 15.11
CA ALA A 136 -18.43 -6.94 13.78
C ALA A 136 -18.19 -5.42 13.84
N ALA A 137 -18.89 -4.70 14.71
CA ALA A 137 -18.65 -3.27 14.94
C ALA A 137 -17.23 -3.02 15.47
N ALA A 138 -16.81 -3.76 16.50
CA ALA A 138 -15.47 -3.67 17.06
C ALA A 138 -14.38 -3.98 16.02
N PHE A 139 -14.63 -4.93 15.11
CA PHE A 139 -13.73 -5.21 13.99
C PHE A 139 -13.64 -4.03 13.00
N ILE A 140 -14.75 -3.40 12.64
CA ILE A 140 -14.76 -2.22 11.77
C ILE A 140 -13.96 -1.07 12.40
N ASP A 141 -14.16 -0.79 13.69
CA ASP A 141 -13.43 0.23 14.43
C ASP A 141 -11.93 -0.07 14.42
N ARG A 142 -11.56 -1.33 14.67
CA ARG A 142 -10.16 -1.77 14.63
C ARG A 142 -9.52 -1.59 13.25
N LEU A 143 -10.26 -1.83 12.17
CA LEU A 143 -9.79 -1.52 10.81
C LEU A 143 -9.60 -0.02 10.59
N GLY A 144 -10.46 0.82 11.17
CA GLY A 144 -10.33 2.27 11.18
C GLY A 144 -9.02 2.72 11.84
N GLU A 145 -8.75 2.23 13.04
CA GLU A 145 -7.50 2.54 13.79
C GLU A 145 -6.24 2.12 13.02
N LEU A 146 -6.26 0.95 12.38
CA LEU A 146 -5.13 0.48 11.57
C LEU A 146 -4.85 1.43 10.39
N ARG A 147 -5.91 1.93 9.74
CA ARG A 147 -5.79 2.89 8.63
C ARG A 147 -5.33 4.26 9.10
N GLU A 148 -5.82 4.74 10.24
CA GLU A 148 -5.38 6.01 10.83
C GLU A 148 -3.89 5.96 11.22
N ARG A 149 -3.47 4.85 11.83
CA ARG A 149 -2.07 4.61 12.16
C ARG A 149 -1.19 4.58 10.90
N GLU A 150 -1.61 3.88 9.86
CA GLU A 150 -0.90 3.88 8.57
C GLU A 150 -0.78 5.30 8.02
N ALA A 151 -1.87 6.06 7.98
CA ALA A 151 -1.86 7.44 7.47
C ALA A 151 -0.88 8.31 8.28
N THR A 152 -0.94 8.22 9.61
CA THR A 152 -0.04 8.96 10.51
C THR A 152 1.42 8.63 10.25
N ILE A 153 1.78 7.35 10.13
CA ILE A 153 3.14 6.91 9.84
C ILE A 153 3.57 7.38 8.44
N TYR A 154 2.70 7.20 7.44
CA TYR A 154 2.98 7.59 6.06
C TYR A 154 3.25 9.09 5.94
N PHE A 155 2.42 9.94 6.57
CA PHE A 155 2.62 11.38 6.56
C PHE A 155 3.81 11.83 7.41
N LYS A 156 4.09 11.16 8.53
CA LYS A 156 5.30 11.40 9.32
C LYS A 156 6.57 11.12 8.50
N ASP A 157 6.57 10.04 7.73
CA ASP A 157 7.71 9.66 6.88
C ASP A 157 7.84 10.51 5.61
N MET A 158 6.75 11.17 5.19
CA MET A 158 6.74 12.15 4.09
C MET A 158 7.04 13.60 4.54
N ALA A 159 7.03 13.88 5.85
CA ALA A 159 7.43 15.19 6.33
C ALA A 159 8.85 15.50 5.85
N PHE A 160 9.05 16.69 5.26
CA PHE A 160 10.39 17.15 4.86
C PHE A 160 11.33 17.01 6.07
N PRO A 161 12.58 16.53 5.87
CA PRO A 161 13.53 16.43 6.97
C PRO A 161 13.58 17.79 7.66
N SER A 162 13.21 17.81 8.95
CA SER A 162 13.31 19.04 9.74
C SER A 162 14.76 19.49 9.65
N VAL A 163 14.98 20.76 9.31
CA VAL A 163 16.29 21.41 9.34
C VAL A 163 16.69 21.53 10.81
N HIS A 164 17.05 20.41 11.43
CA HIS A 164 17.56 20.31 12.80
C HIS A 164 19.00 19.77 12.78
N GLY A 165 19.74 20.20 11.77
CA GLY A 165 21.19 20.03 11.65
C GLY A 165 21.97 21.35 11.70
N ALA A 166 21.31 22.50 11.85
CA ALA A 166 21.98 23.76 12.14
C ALA A 166 22.14 23.88 13.66
N LYS A 167 23.13 23.17 14.20
CA LYS A 167 23.70 23.55 15.50
C LYS A 167 24.52 24.83 15.23
N THR A 168 23.94 25.97 15.59
CA THR A 168 24.67 27.20 15.91
C THR A 168 25.60 26.95 17.09
#